data_AF-A0A5C7XQU3-F1
#
_entry.id   AF-A0A5C7XQU3-F1
#
_cell.length_a   1.000
_cell.length_b   1.000
_cell.length_c   1.000
_cell.angle_alpha   90.00
_cell.angle_beta   90.00
_cell.angle_gamma   90.00
#
_symmetry.space_group_name_H-M   'P 1'
#
loop_
_entity.id
_entity.type
_entity.pdbx_description
1 polymer ?
#
loop_
_entity_poly.entity_id
_entity_poly.type
_entity_poly.pdbx_seq_one_letter_code
_entity_poly.pdbx_strand_id
1 'polypeptide(L)'
;MTTPVLRVSPVSLRELAQRCSALSGHVPPALPTTAGPRWQSSGAASNTVHTGASAAAAAMRTRMTANSTKLATAADEYAAMDNDGSAALAAVPQRDAGPPPLVPLSGTDGGAGAAGTGR
;
A
#
# COMPACT_ATOMS: atom_id res chain seq x y z
N MET A 1 22.59 11.47 -7.23
CA MET A 1 21.15 11.72 -6.99
C MET A 1 20.70 10.79 -5.89
N THR A 2 20.27 11.31 -4.74
CA THR A 2 19.70 10.48 -3.67
C THR A 2 18.26 10.14 -4.06
N THR A 3 17.96 8.85 -4.25
CA THR A 3 16.59 8.38 -4.40
C THR A 3 15.83 8.68 -3.11
N PRO A 4 14.70 9.38 -3.14
CA PRO A 4 13.88 9.53 -1.96
C PRO A 4 13.43 8.14 -1.51
N VAL A 5 13.80 7.76 -0.28
CA VAL A 5 13.32 6.53 0.33
C VAL A 5 11.83 6.71 0.60
N LEU A 6 11.00 5.93 -0.10
CA LEU A 6 9.56 5.89 0.17
C LEU A 6 9.36 5.24 1.55
N ARG A 7 9.17 6.06 2.58
CA ARG A 7 8.67 5.59 3.88
C ARG A 7 7.20 5.23 3.66
N VAL A 8 6.87 3.95 3.58
CA VAL A 8 5.49 3.49 3.32
C VAL A 8 4.69 3.58 4.61
N SER A 9 3.82 4.58 4.70
CA SER A 9 2.82 4.76 5.76
C SER A 9 1.53 5.25 5.12
N PRO A 10 0.35 5.05 5.72
CA PRO A 10 -0.90 5.58 5.18
C PRO A 10 -0.83 7.10 4.92
N VAL A 11 -0.16 7.86 5.81
CA VAL A 11 0.00 9.32 5.68
C VAL A 11 0.85 9.68 4.46
N SER A 12 2.04 9.08 4.32
CA SER A 12 2.93 9.38 3.19
C SER A 12 2.36 8.97 1.84
N LEU A 13 1.56 7.90 1.79
CA LEU A 13 0.84 7.49 0.59
C LEU A 13 -0.26 8.50 0.21
N ARG A 14 -1.01 9.02 1.18
CA ARG A 14 -2.02 10.07 0.96
C ARG A 14 -1.37 11.38 0.49
N GLU A 15 -0.27 11.79 1.10
CA GLU A 15 0.49 12.97 0.66
C GLU A 15 0.97 12.81 -0.79
N LEU A 16 1.48 11.63 -1.14
CA LEU A 16 1.92 11.36 -2.51
C LEU A 16 0.74 11.33 -3.49
N ALA A 17 -0.39 10.75 -3.09
CA ALA A 17 -1.62 10.78 -3.87
C ALA A 17 -2.05 12.23 -4.16
N GLN A 18 -2.11 13.08 -3.14
CA GLN A 18 -2.44 14.50 -3.28
C GLN A 18 -1.46 15.23 -4.22
N ARG A 19 -0.15 14.95 -4.11
CA ARG A 19 0.85 15.50 -5.03
C ARG A 19 0.63 15.04 -6.46
N CYS A 20 0.33 13.77 -6.69
CA CYS A 20 0.01 13.26 -8.03
C CYS A 20 -1.25 13.92 -8.60
N SER A 21 -2.28 14.14 -7.78
CA SER A 21 -3.50 14.85 -8.18
C SER A 21 -3.22 16.33 -8.52
N ALA A 22 -2.45 17.03 -7.69
CA ALA A 22 -2.07 18.42 -7.95
C ALA A 22 -1.22 18.54 -9.24
N LEU A 23 -0.24 17.65 -9.41
CA LEU A 23 0.59 17.60 -10.62
C LEU A 23 -0.24 17.32 -11.88
N SER A 24 -1.27 16.47 -11.81
CA SER A 24 -2.15 16.24 -12.95
C SER A 24 -2.94 17.50 -13.32
N GLY A 25 -3.37 18.29 -12.33
CA GLY A 25 -4.00 19.59 -12.52
C GLY A 25 -3.08 20.66 -13.14
N HIS A 26 -1.77 20.55 -12.92
CA HIS A 26 -0.79 21.46 -13.52
C HIS A 26 -0.44 21.16 -14.98
N VAL A 27 -0.80 19.99 -15.51
CA VAL A 27 -0.56 19.69 -16.92
C VAL A 27 -1.56 20.47 -17.77
N PRO A 28 -1.11 21.42 -18.61
CA PRO A 28 -1.99 22.32 -19.34
C PRO A 28 -2.94 21.54 -20.25
N PRO A 29 -4.20 22.01 -20.43
CA PRO A 29 -5.15 21.38 -21.34
C PRO A 29 -4.63 21.43 -22.78
N ALA A 30 -5.13 20.52 -23.62
CA ALA A 30 -4.82 20.54 -25.05
C ALA A 30 -5.32 21.88 -25.63
N LEU A 31 -4.45 22.63 -26.30
CA LEU A 31 -4.87 23.84 -27.01
C LEU A 31 -5.50 23.42 -28.36
N PRO A 32 -6.41 24.23 -28.92
CA PRO A 32 -6.96 23.94 -30.25
C PRO A 32 -5.87 24.04 -31.33
N THR A 33 -5.88 23.12 -32.28
CA THR A 33 -5.09 23.24 -33.51
C THR A 33 -5.69 24.32 -34.41
N THR A 34 -4.86 25.21 -34.93
CA THR A 34 -5.29 26.18 -35.94
C THR A 34 -5.07 25.58 -37.33
N ALA A 35 -6.13 25.51 -38.13
CA ALA A 35 -6.02 25.04 -39.50
C ALA A 35 -5.24 26.06 -40.35
N GLY A 36 -4.02 25.70 -40.75
CA GLY A 36 -3.20 26.49 -41.66
C GLY A 36 -3.39 26.09 -43.13
N PRO A 37 -3.02 26.94 -44.09
CA PRO A 37 -3.08 26.59 -45.51
C PRO A 37 -2.25 25.33 -45.82
N ARG A 38 -2.84 24.37 -46.55
CA ARG A 38 -2.22 23.05 -46.84
C ARG A 38 -0.91 23.13 -47.63
N TRP A 39 -0.67 24.24 -48.33
CA TRP A 39 0.58 24.47 -49.05
C TRP A 39 1.74 24.85 -48.12
N GLN A 40 1.45 25.23 -46.86
CA GLN A 40 2.46 25.61 -45.89
C GLN A 40 2.92 24.38 -45.09
N SER A 41 4.02 23.77 -45.54
CA SER A 41 4.67 22.61 -44.89
C SER A 41 4.89 22.81 -43.38
N SER A 42 5.37 23.99 -42.98
CA SER A 42 5.65 24.30 -41.57
C SER A 42 4.40 24.26 -40.70
N GLY A 43 3.26 24.77 -41.18
CA GLY A 43 1.99 24.74 -40.44
C GLY A 43 1.47 23.30 -40.23
N ALA A 44 1.61 22.44 -41.24
CA ALA A 44 1.26 21.02 -41.12
C ALA A 44 2.17 20.29 -40.11
N ALA A 45 3.47 20.59 -40.10
CA ALA A 45 4.41 20.05 -39.13
C ALA A 45 4.07 20.53 -37.70
N SER A 46 3.83 21.83 -37.51
CA SER A 46 3.44 22.41 -36.22
C SER A 46 2.15 21.78 -35.68
N ASN A 47 1.13 21.57 -36.52
CA ASN A 47 -0.11 20.92 -36.11
C ASN A 47 0.09 19.46 -35.67
N THR A 48 0.97 18.72 -36.36
CA THR A 48 1.31 17.35 -35.97
C THR A 48 2.00 17.31 -34.60
N VAL A 49 3.01 18.18 -34.40
CA VAL A 49 3.71 18.30 -33.11
C VAL A 49 2.73 18.69 -32.01
N HIS A 50 1.85 19.65 -32.26
CA HIS A 50 0.85 20.10 -31.31
C HIS A 50 -0.14 19.00 -30.91
N THR A 51 -0.59 18.21 -31.88
CA THR A 51 -1.47 17.05 -31.64
C THR A 51 -0.75 15.99 -30.80
N GLY A 52 0.51 15.68 -31.12
CA GLY A 52 1.31 14.75 -30.35
C GLY A 52 1.55 15.22 -28.91
N ALA A 53 1.91 16.49 -28.73
CA ALA A 53 2.09 17.10 -27.41
C ALA A 53 0.80 17.05 -26.57
N SER A 54 -0.34 17.35 -27.20
CA SER A 54 -1.66 17.30 -26.56
C SER A 54 -2.03 15.88 -26.11
N ALA A 55 -1.77 14.88 -26.95
CA ALA A 55 -2.00 13.47 -26.61
C ALA A 55 -1.09 13.01 -25.46
N ALA A 56 0.19 13.39 -25.48
CA ALA A 56 1.13 13.09 -24.41
C ALA A 56 0.71 13.73 -23.08
N ALA A 57 0.29 15.00 -23.12
CA ALA A 57 -0.22 15.72 -21.94
C ALA A 57 -1.47 15.03 -21.37
N ALA A 58 -2.41 14.60 -22.21
CA ALA A 58 -3.59 13.85 -21.77
C ALA A 58 -3.19 12.52 -21.10
N ALA A 59 -2.29 11.75 -21.72
CA ALA A 59 -1.80 10.50 -21.16
C ALA A 59 -1.09 10.69 -19.81
N MET A 60 -0.30 11.76 -19.66
CA MET A 60 0.33 12.14 -18.41
C MET A 60 -0.70 12.42 -17.31
N ARG A 61 -1.72 13.25 -17.60
CA ARG A 61 -2.81 13.53 -16.67
C ARG A 61 -3.50 12.25 -16.22
N THR A 62 -3.87 11.38 -17.16
CA THR A 62 -4.52 10.10 -16.86
C THR A 62 -3.66 9.23 -15.94
N ARG A 63 -2.36 9.10 -16.22
CA ARG A 63 -1.45 8.29 -15.39
C ARG A 63 -1.28 8.87 -13.99
N MET A 64 -1.13 10.18 -13.85
CA MET A 64 -1.00 10.83 -12.55
C MET A 64 -2.27 10.69 -11.72
N THR A 65 -3.45 10.88 -12.32
CA THR A 65 -4.73 10.66 -11.65
C THR A 65 -4.90 9.19 -11.24
N ALA A 66 -4.58 8.24 -12.12
CA ALA A 66 -4.64 6.81 -11.79
C ALA A 66 -3.69 6.44 -10.64
N ASN A 67 -2.47 6.98 -10.63
CA ASN A 67 -1.52 6.77 -9.54
C ASN A 67 -2.02 7.38 -8.24
N SER A 68 -2.61 8.59 -8.29
CA SER A 68 -3.25 9.21 -7.13
C SER A 68 -4.31 8.30 -6.52
N THR A 69 -5.22 7.75 -7.35
CA THR A 69 -6.25 6.83 -6.87
C THR A 69 -5.64 5.57 -6.23
N LYS A 70 -4.67 4.92 -6.89
CA LYS A 70 -4.04 3.71 -6.36
C LYS A 70 -3.35 3.96 -5.02
N LEU A 71 -2.64 5.08 -4.89
CA LEU A 71 -1.95 5.44 -3.65
C LEU A 71 -2.94 5.74 -2.51
N ALA A 72 -4.05 6.40 -2.81
CA ALA A 72 -5.11 6.65 -1.84
C ALA A 72 -5.76 5.34 -1.36
N THR A 73 -6.14 4.46 -2.29
CA THR A 73 -6.69 3.14 -1.97
C THR A 73 -5.72 2.31 -1.13
N ALA A 74 -4.43 2.27 -1.50
CA ALA A 74 -3.42 1.55 -0.73
C ALA A 74 -3.30 2.11 0.70
N ALA A 75 -3.37 3.43 0.88
CA ALA A 75 -3.34 4.04 2.21
C ALA A 75 -4.52 3.59 3.08
N ASP A 76 -5.71 3.47 2.50
CA ASP A 76 -6.91 3.03 3.21
C ASP A 76 -6.84 1.53 3.54
N GLU A 77 -6.34 0.70 2.62
CA GLU A 77 -6.10 -0.73 2.85
C GLU A 77 -5.08 -0.95 3.98
N TYR A 78 -3.97 -0.22 3.99
CA TYR A 78 -2.99 -0.31 5.07
C TYR A 78 -3.57 0.12 6.42
N ALA A 79 -4.38 1.18 6.45
CA ALA A 79 -5.03 1.62 7.69
C ALA A 79 -6.06 0.60 8.20
N ALA A 80 -6.83 -0.03 7.30
CA ALA A 80 -7.76 -1.09 7.68
C ALA A 80 -7.02 -2.30 8.28
N MET A 81 -5.95 -2.75 7.63
CA MET A 81 -5.15 -3.88 8.10
C MET A 81 -4.51 -3.64 9.47
N ASP A 82 -4.06 -2.41 9.74
CA ASP A 82 -3.51 -2.02 11.05
C ASP A 82 -4.60 -2.06 12.15
N ASN A 83 -5.78 -1.51 11.86
CA ASN A 83 -6.91 -1.54 12.78
C ASN A 83 -7.40 -2.97 13.07
N ASP A 84 -7.53 -3.79 12.03
CA ASP A 84 -7.95 -5.20 12.16
C ASP A 84 -6.93 -6.00 12.97
N GLY A 85 -5.63 -5.76 12.74
CA GLY A 85 -4.56 -6.36 13.53
C GLY A 85 -4.61 -5.93 14.99
N SER A 86 -4.81 -4.64 15.26
CA SER A 86 -4.98 -4.12 16.63
C SER A 86 -6.21 -4.72 17.31
N ALA A 87 -7.33 -4.85 16.60
CA ALA A 87 -8.55 -5.46 17.13
C ALA A 87 -8.35 -6.94 17.45
N ALA A 88 -7.65 -7.68 16.58
CA ALA A 88 -7.31 -9.08 16.81
C ALA A 88 -6.41 -9.25 18.04
N LEU A 89 -5.43 -8.37 18.25
CA LEU A 89 -4.57 -8.38 19.44
C LEU A 89 -5.34 -8.01 20.72
N ALA A 90 -6.23 -7.02 20.65
CA ALA A 90 -7.07 -6.64 21.79
C ALA A 90 -8.06 -7.75 22.19
N ALA A 91 -8.45 -8.60 21.24
CA ALA A 91 -9.32 -9.75 21.49
C ALA A 91 -8.57 -10.93 22.15
N VAL A 92 -7.24 -10.90 22.24
CA VAL A 92 -6.47 -11.93 22.97
C VAL A 92 -6.77 -11.80 24.47
N PRO A 93 -7.31 -12.84 25.12
CA PRO A 93 -7.54 -12.81 26.56
C PRO A 93 -6.20 -12.64 27.29
N GLN A 94 -6.07 -11.57 28.09
CA GLN A 94 -4.94 -11.45 28.99
C GLN A 94 -5.06 -12.55 30.04
N ARG A 95 -4.08 -13.45 30.06
CA ARG A 95 -4.03 -14.58 30.98
C ARG A 95 -3.63 -14.09 32.38
N ASP A 96 -4.46 -13.24 32.99
CA ASP A 96 -4.39 -12.92 34.42
C ASP A 96 -5.08 -14.03 35.24
N ALA A 97 -4.52 -15.23 35.14
CA ALA A 97 -4.86 -16.33 36.03
C ALA A 97 -3.69 -17.30 36.22
N GLY A 98 -2.48 -16.75 36.43
CA GLY A 98 -1.32 -17.49 36.92
C GLY A 98 -0.84 -18.68 36.06
N PRO A 99 0.31 -19.29 36.40
CA PRO A 99 0.62 -20.63 35.92
C PRO A 99 -0.51 -21.58 36.37
N PRO A 100 -0.94 -22.55 35.53
CA PRO A 100 -1.89 -23.55 36.00
C PRO A 100 -1.29 -24.21 37.25
N PRO A 101 -2.07 -24.40 38.33
CA PRO A 101 -1.56 -25.11 39.50
C PRO A 101 -1.08 -26.49 39.01
N LEU A 102 0.19 -26.79 39.23
CA LEU A 102 0.72 -28.14 39.11
C LEU A 102 0.02 -28.95 40.19
N VAL A 103 -1.14 -29.52 39.87
CA VAL A 103 -1.83 -30.46 40.74
C VAL A 103 -0.87 -31.64 40.88
N PRO A 104 -0.35 -31.96 42.07
CA PRO A 104 0.37 -33.20 42.27
C PRO A 104 -0.65 -34.31 42.04
N LEU A 105 -0.49 -35.08 40.96
CA LEU A 105 -1.13 -36.37 40.83
C LEU A 105 -0.61 -37.22 41.98
N SER A 106 -1.36 -37.25 43.08
CA SER A 106 -1.22 -38.25 44.13
C SER A 106 -1.69 -39.57 43.55
N GLY A 107 -0.86 -40.14 42.68
CA GLY A 107 -0.94 -41.52 42.25
C GLY A 107 -0.55 -42.37 43.45
N THR A 108 -1.53 -43.04 44.03
CA THR A 108 -1.30 -44.19 44.90
C THR A 108 -0.60 -45.26 44.07
N ASP A 109 0.71 -45.41 44.23
CA ASP A 109 1.46 -46.54 43.67
C ASP A 109 0.97 -47.82 44.37
N GLY A 110 0.09 -48.52 43.67
CA GLY A 110 -0.31 -49.87 43.97
C GLY A 110 0.89 -50.79 43.85
N GLY A 111 1.20 -51.47 44.96
CA GLY A 111 1.55 -52.87 45.06
C GLY A 111 2.40 -53.55 43.97
N ALA A 112 3.52 -54.08 44.46
CA ALA A 112 4.13 -55.39 44.11
C ALA A 112 4.99 -55.49 42.83
N GLY A 113 6.31 -55.52 43.06
CA GLY A 113 7.32 -55.95 42.09
C GLY A 113 8.66 -56.25 42.79
N ALA A 114 8.80 -57.51 43.20
CA ALA A 114 9.97 -58.27 43.64
C ALA A 114 11.34 -57.57 43.81
N ALA A 115 11.92 -57.77 44.99
CA ALA A 115 13.32 -57.54 45.32
C ALA A 115 14.26 -58.36 44.41
N GLY A 116 15.07 -57.66 43.62
CA GLY A 116 16.29 -58.20 43.02
C GLY A 116 17.46 -57.96 43.97
N THR A 117 17.84 -58.98 44.74
CA THR A 117 19.09 -59.00 45.50
C THR A 117 20.27 -59.16 44.55
N GLY A 118 21.19 -58.20 44.56
CA GLY A 118 22.50 -58.38 43.96
C GLY A 118 23.39 -59.25 44.86
N ARG A 119 23.90 -60.37 44.33
CA ARG A 119 25.34 -60.65 44.19
C ARG A 119 25.55 -61.87 43.31
#